data_AF-W1YES6-F1
#
_entry.id   AF-W1YES6-F1
#
_cell.length_a   1.000
_cell.length_b   1.000
_cell.length_c   1.000
_cell.angle_alpha   90.00
_cell.angle_beta   90.00
_cell.angle_gamma   90.00
#
_symmetry.space_group_name_H-M   'P 1'
#
loop_
_entity.id
_entity.type
_entity.pdbx_description
1 polymer ?
#
loop_
_entity_poly.entity_id
_entity_poly.type
_entity_poly.pdbx_seq_one_letter_code
_entity_poly.pdbx_strand_id
1 'polypeptide(L)' 'HMGYYWKILDRNYEDVIYETYNGIAKITINRPQVRNAFRPKTVMELTDALPAAFGSWTVLWMAWAI' A
#
# COMPACT_ATOMS: atom_id res chain seq x y z
N HIS A 1 6.52 -12.24 20.71
CA HIS A 1 6.15 -11.32 19.61
C HIS A 1 5.39 -12.10 18.55
N MET A 2 4.10 -11.83 18.36
CA MET A 2 3.34 -12.38 17.23
C MET A 2 3.82 -11.69 15.95
N GLY A 3 4.60 -12.40 15.12
CA GLY A 3 5.03 -11.89 13.83
C GLY A 3 3.88 -11.90 12.84
N TYR A 4 3.42 -10.73 12.41
CA TYR A 4 2.49 -10.62 11.29
C TYR A 4 3.26 -10.93 9.99
N TYR A 5 2.96 -12.08 9.36
CA TYR A 5 3.60 -12.49 8.10
C TYR A 5 2.94 -11.77 6.91
N TRP A 6 3.32 -10.53 6.67
CA TRP A 6 2.88 -9.77 5.49
C TRP A 6 3.42 -10.38 4.21
N LYS A 7 2.53 -10.70 3.27
CA LYS A 7 2.87 -11.12 1.91
C LYS A 7 2.93 -9.89 1.01
N ILE A 8 4.12 -9.57 0.52
CA ILE A 8 4.31 -8.56 -0.51
C ILE A 8 3.75 -9.10 -1.82
N LEU A 9 2.91 -8.32 -2.49
CA LEU A 9 2.45 -8.61 -3.84
C LEU A 9 3.25 -7.75 -4.80
N ASP A 10 4.12 -8.41 -5.55
CA ASP A 10 4.91 -7.76 -6.58
C ASP A 10 4.02 -7.41 -7.78
N ARG A 11 3.56 -6.16 -7.80
CA ARG A 11 2.74 -5.55 -8.86
C ARG A 11 3.57 -4.67 -9.80
N ASN A 12 4.90 -4.67 -9.65
CA ASN A 12 5.80 -3.78 -10.39
C ASN A 12 5.46 -2.28 -10.24
N TYR A 13 4.96 -1.87 -9.06
CA TYR A 13 4.78 -0.48 -8.71
C TYR A 13 6.12 0.15 -8.32
N GLU A 14 6.32 1.41 -8.68
CA GLU A 14 7.55 2.15 -8.36
C GLU A 14 7.42 2.96 -7.08
N ASP A 15 6.26 3.59 -6.86
CA ASP A 15 6.05 4.54 -5.77
C ASP A 15 5.23 3.90 -4.63
N VAL A 16 4.74 2.67 -4.78
CA VAL A 16 3.78 2.00 -3.88
C VAL A 16 4.20 0.57 -3.55
N ILE A 17 4.08 0.17 -2.29
CA ILE A 17 4.22 -1.20 -1.82
C ILE A 17 2.84 -1.72 -1.45
N TYR A 18 2.48 -2.89 -2.00
CA TYR A 18 1.23 -3.58 -1.68
C TYR A 18 1.53 -4.84 -0.86
N GLU A 19 0.99 -4.90 0.35
CA GLU A 19 1.14 -6.02 1.28
C GLU A 19 -0.23 -6.57 1.69
N THR A 20 -0.31 -7.88 1.90
CA THR A 20 -1.52 -8.54 2.41
C THR A 20 -1.23 -9.43 3.59
N TYR A 21 -2.14 -9.48 4.54
CA TYR A 21 -2.05 -10.38 5.69
C TYR A 21 -3.47 -10.70 6.20
N ASN A 22 -3.82 -11.99 6.27
CA ASN A 22 -5.08 -12.44 6.88
C ASN A 22 -6.34 -11.67 6.41
N GLY A 23 -6.45 -11.41 5.11
CA GLY A 23 -7.57 -10.65 4.54
C GLY A 23 -7.51 -9.14 4.80
N ILE A 24 -6.39 -8.61 5.30
CA ILE A 24 -6.05 -7.18 5.42
C ILE A 24 -5.12 -6.80 4.27
N ALA A 25 -5.45 -5.73 3.54
CA ALA A 25 -4.57 -5.11 2.56
C ALA A 25 -3.95 -3.84 3.14
N LYS A 26 -2.63 -3.70 2.98
CA LYS A 26 -1.84 -2.56 3.41
C LYS A 26 -1.12 -1.99 2.19
N ILE A 27 -1.37 -0.73 1.91
CA ILE A 27 -0.81 -0.02 0.77
C ILE A 27 0.06 1.11 1.32
N THR A 28 1.36 1.06 1.03
CA THR A 28 2.35 2.00 1.56
C THR A 28 2.94 2.80 0.41
N ILE A 29 2.93 4.12 0.49
CA ILE A 29 3.63 4.97 -0.46
C ILE A 29 5.10 5.00 -0.05
N ASN A 30 5.99 4.48 -0.90
CA ASN A 30 7.41 4.38 -0.60
C ASN A 30 8.19 5.53 -1.27
N ARG A 31 7.86 6.77 -0.87
CA ARG A 31 8.44 8.00 -1.43
C ARG A 31 9.03 8.94 -0.36
N PRO A 32 9.93 8.43 0.51
CA PRO A 32 10.47 9.23 1.62
C PRO A 32 11.24 10.47 1.14
N GLN A 33 11.92 10.40 0.00
CA GLN A 33 12.74 11.48 -0.57
C GLN A 33 11.95 12.73 -0.98
N VAL A 34 10.62 12.62 -1.11
CA VAL A 34 9.73 13.75 -1.40
C VAL A 34 8.63 13.89 -0.35
N ARG A 35 8.86 13.42 0.89
CA ARG A 35 7.88 13.45 1.99
C ARG A 35 6.54 12.81 1.62
N ASN A 36 6.58 11.71 0.86
CA ASN A 36 5.39 11.01 0.34
C ASN A 36 4.48 11.89 -0.53
N ALA A 37 5.01 12.96 -1.14
CA ALA A 37 4.24 13.76 -2.09
C ALA A 37 3.79 12.91 -3.28
N PHE A 38 2.49 12.92 -3.53
CA PHE A 38 1.87 12.23 -4.64
C PHE A 38 2.28 12.86 -5.97
N ARG A 39 2.59 12.02 -6.95
CA ARG A 39 2.67 12.41 -8.36
C ARG A 39 1.58 11.66 -9.14
N PRO A 40 1.26 12.05 -10.38
CA PRO A 40 0.24 11.37 -11.17
C PRO A 40 0.43 9.84 -11.23
N LYS A 41 1.68 9.37 -11.33
CA LYS A 41 2.02 7.93 -11.29
C LYS A 41 1.62 7.26 -9.98
N THR A 42 1.94 7.87 -8.83
CA THR A 42 1.52 7.36 -7.53
C THR A 42 0.00 7.21 -7.48
N VAL A 43 -0.76 8.22 -7.92
CA VAL A 43 -2.24 8.15 -7.94
C VAL A 43 -2.75 7.02 -8.83
N MET A 44 -2.12 6.78 -9.99
CA MET A 44 -2.46 5.64 -10.86
C MET A 44 -2.21 4.30 -10.17
N GLU A 45 -1.04 4.12 -9.53
CA GLU A 45 -0.69 2.90 -8.79
C GLU A 45 -1.65 2.65 -7.61
N LEU A 46 -2.05 3.71 -6.88
CA LEU A 46 -3.05 3.57 -5.81
C LEU A 46 -4.44 3.21 -6.38
N THR A 47 -4.82 3.80 -7.52
CA THR A 47 -6.11 3.51 -8.17
C THR A 47 -6.19 2.06 -8.68
N ASP A 48 -5.07 1.48 -9.11
CA ASP A 48 -4.97 0.06 -9.49
C ASP A 48 -4.96 -0.86 -8.26
N ALA A 49 -4.26 -0.46 -7.19
CA ALA A 49 -4.16 -1.23 -5.95
C ALA A 49 -5.45 -1.27 -5.13
N LEU A 50 -6.24 -0.20 -5.12
CA LEU A 50 -7.44 -0.04 -4.30
C LEU A 50 -8.52 -1.09 -4.61
N PRO A 51 -8.94 -1.34 -5.87
CA PRO A 51 -9.88 -2.41 -6.23
C PRO A 51 -9.49 -3.79 -5.70
N ALA A 52 -8.19 -4.12 -5.73
CA ALA A 52 -7.70 -5.39 -5.17
C ALA A 52 -7.82 -5.44 -3.64
N ALA A 53 -7.80 -4.29 -2.96
CA ALA A 53 -8.01 -4.16 -1.53
C ALA A 53 -9.51 -4.11 -1.13
N PHE A 54 -10.46 -3.84 -2.03
CA PHE A 54 -11.88 -3.74 -1.66
C PHE A 54 -12.51 -5.07 -1.19
N GLY A 55 -11.89 -6.22 -1.47
CA GLY A 55 -12.25 -7.51 -0.87
C GLY A 55 -11.72 -7.73 0.56
N SER A 56 -10.90 -6.79 1.05
CA SER A 56 -10.31 -6.80 2.38
C SER A 56 -11.18 -5.98 3.33
N TRP A 57 -11.60 -6.58 4.44
CA TRP A 57 -12.45 -5.94 5.46
C TRP A 57 -11.76 -4.80 6.22
N THR A 58 -10.49 -4.51 5.93
CA THR A 58 -9.74 -3.46 6.60
C THR A 58 -8.68 -2.93 5.64
N VAL A 59 -8.86 -1.68 5.23
CA VAL A 59 -7.82 -0.94 4.51
C VAL A 59 -7.17 0.03 5.48
N LEU A 60 -5.99 -0.32 5.99
CA LEU A 60 -5.19 0.57 6.84
C LEU A 60 -4.45 1.56 5.95
N TRP A 61 -4.94 2.79 5.87
CA TRP A 61 -4.29 3.88 5.15
C TRP A 61 -3.83 5.01 6.08
N MET A 62 -2.66 5.54 5.71
CA MET A 62 -2.18 6.93 5.89
C MET A 62 -1.89 7.51 7.29
N ALA A 63 -2.00 6.77 8.39
CA ALA A 63 -1.77 7.38 9.71
C ALA A 63 -0.30 7.57 10.14
N TRP A 64 0.70 7.13 9.37
CA TRP A 64 2.11 7.19 9.79
C TRP A 64 3.07 7.77 8.74
N ALA A 65 2.54 8.51 7.78
CA ALA A 65 3.31 9.07 6.66
C ALA A 65 3.31 10.61 6.60
N ILE A 66 2.73 11.29 7.60
CA ILE A 66 2.73 12.75 7.80
C ILE A 66 3.09 13.06 9.25
#